data_AF-A0A0Q4XA16-F1
#
_entry.id   AF-A0A0Q4XA16-F1
#
_cell.length_a   1.000
_cell.length_b   1.000
_cell.length_c   1.000
_cell.angle_alpha   90.00
_cell.angle_beta   90.00
_cell.angle_gamma   90.00
#
_symmetry.space_group_name_H-M   'P 1'
#
loop_
_entity.id
_entity.type
_entity.pdbx_description
1 polymer ?
#
loop_
_entity_poly.entity_id
_entity_poly.type
_entity_poly.pdbx_seq_one_letter_code
_entity_poly.pdbx_strand_id
1 'polypeptide(L)'
;MRATHPVAVVPEMNDDTFIAALKTSHKEKHLTKEDKYLICPAIFDPGFSETTSRGLDNVVYANGVWLDFDVGNLAHKELAAIFPGLRIAAFNSFSSTKAEPRYRVYIPTSRSMLAKEYTSIIDQIIQVVKDSGYPLAKRDEKRPGQKAHGIDMSKRHAASLFYLPCQPRDPKGKIWKEHKDASRMPLDVDSWLEHAIPVETSVFETEVTSSRSNSQDVARPPVDQARIDRAMERWTTHGTRAGNGDSELFILSQELKRANLPFDEAEILLLQAAQSANTPTDRRIQAQKIMKKLRKSWTI
;
A
#
# COMPACT_ATOMS: atom_id res chain seq x y z
N MET A 1 -16.26 2.38 9.12
CA MET A 1 -16.93 1.09 9.36
C MET A 1 -15.91 -0.02 9.16
N ARG A 2 -15.55 -0.80 10.19
CA ARG A 2 -14.78 -2.04 9.97
C ARG A 2 -15.81 -3.06 9.49
N ALA A 3 -16.03 -3.15 8.17
CA ALA A 3 -16.73 -4.31 7.63
C ALA A 3 -15.93 -5.52 8.09
N THR A 4 -16.46 -6.41 8.94
CA THR A 4 -15.74 -7.61 9.42
C THR A 4 -16.35 -8.89 8.86
N HIS A 5 -17.60 -8.82 8.41
CA HIS A 5 -18.33 -9.95 7.84
C HIS A 5 -18.81 -9.61 6.42
N PRO A 6 -18.62 -10.52 5.45
CA PRO A 6 -19.21 -10.34 4.12
C PRO A 6 -20.74 -10.47 4.22
N VAL A 7 -21.45 -9.59 3.51
CA VAL A 7 -22.92 -9.73 3.34
C VAL A 7 -23.27 -10.79 2.29
N ALA A 8 -22.34 -11.07 1.38
CA ALA A 8 -22.46 -12.10 0.35
C ALA A 8 -21.07 -12.48 -0.17
N VAL A 9 -20.98 -13.68 -0.77
CA VAL A 9 -19.85 -14.10 -1.60
C VAL A 9 -20.29 -14.01 -3.06
N VAL A 10 -19.48 -13.37 -3.89
CA VAL A 10 -19.72 -13.35 -5.34
C VAL A 10 -19.24 -14.69 -5.89
N PRO A 11 -20.11 -15.51 -6.50
CA PRO A 11 -19.68 -16.78 -7.09
C PRO A 11 -18.75 -16.53 -8.27
N GLU A 12 -18.00 -17.56 -8.64
CA GLU A 12 -17.25 -17.53 -9.89
C GLU A 12 -18.21 -17.25 -11.06
N MET A 13 -17.87 -16.25 -11.86
CA MET A 13 -18.62 -15.85 -13.03
C MET A 13 -17.66 -15.28 -14.08
N ASN A 14 -18.05 -15.37 -15.35
CA ASN A 14 -17.23 -14.78 -16.41
C ASN A 14 -17.13 -13.25 -16.28
N ASP A 15 -16.03 -12.72 -16.83
CA ASP A 15 -15.70 -11.29 -16.74
C ASP A 15 -16.78 -10.37 -17.29
N ASP A 16 -17.46 -10.77 -18.37
CA ASP A 16 -18.52 -9.98 -18.99
C ASP A 16 -19.71 -9.81 -18.05
N THR A 17 -20.11 -10.88 -17.36
CA THR A 17 -21.17 -10.88 -16.35
C THR A 17 -20.79 -10.00 -15.17
N PHE A 18 -19.56 -10.17 -14.67
CA PHE A 18 -19.09 -9.40 -13.52
C PHE A 18 -18.99 -7.90 -13.82
N ILE A 19 -18.40 -7.52 -14.96
CA ILE A 19 -18.29 -6.12 -15.39
C ILE A 19 -19.68 -5.52 -15.66
N ALA A 20 -20.63 -6.31 -16.18
CA ALA A 20 -22.02 -5.87 -16.34
C ALA A 20 -22.72 -5.63 -14.99
N ALA A 21 -22.44 -6.45 -13.97
CA ALA A 21 -22.94 -6.22 -12.61
C ALA A 21 -22.36 -4.94 -12.00
N LEU A 22 -21.06 -4.69 -12.18
CA LEU A 22 -20.42 -3.41 -11.81
C LEU A 22 -21.08 -2.24 -12.56
N LYS A 23 -21.38 -2.37 -13.85
CA LYS A 23 -22.06 -1.33 -14.65
C LYS A 23 -23.46 -1.04 -14.13
N THR A 24 -24.16 -2.06 -13.66
CA THR A 24 -25.48 -1.92 -13.05
C THR A 24 -25.38 -1.18 -11.74
N SER A 25 -24.46 -1.57 -10.85
CA SER A 25 -24.22 -0.87 -9.58
C SER A 25 -23.78 0.60 -9.79
N HIS A 26 -23.05 0.90 -10.89
CA HIS A 26 -22.72 2.28 -11.25
C HIS A 26 -23.93 3.20 -11.42
N LYS A 27 -25.09 2.67 -11.82
CA LYS A 27 -26.31 3.45 -12.04
C LYS A 27 -27.01 3.84 -10.73
N GLU A 28 -26.66 3.21 -9.61
CA GLU A 28 -27.26 3.48 -8.32
C GLU A 28 -26.88 4.86 -7.78
N LYS A 29 -27.84 5.50 -7.11
CA LYS A 29 -27.64 6.75 -6.37
C LYS A 29 -27.72 6.45 -4.88
N HIS A 30 -26.81 7.03 -4.11
CA HIS A 30 -26.73 6.88 -2.66
C HIS A 30 -26.74 8.27 -2.02
N LEU A 31 -27.21 8.38 -0.77
CA LEU A 31 -27.24 9.65 -0.05
C LEU A 31 -25.87 9.97 0.57
N THR A 32 -25.21 8.93 1.09
CA THR A 32 -23.87 9.00 1.66
C THR A 32 -22.94 7.98 1.02
N LYS A 33 -21.64 8.06 1.35
CA LYS A 33 -20.65 7.09 0.86
C LYS A 33 -20.76 5.76 1.60
N GLU A 34 -21.20 5.81 2.85
CA GLU A 34 -21.30 4.71 3.80
C GLU A 34 -22.46 3.76 3.49
N ASP A 35 -23.46 4.22 2.74
CA ASP A 35 -24.61 3.41 2.28
C ASP A 35 -24.21 2.31 1.28
N LYS A 36 -22.94 2.30 0.87
CA LYS A 36 -22.46 1.49 -0.22
C LYS A 36 -21.63 0.30 0.22
N TYR A 37 -21.92 -0.83 -0.40
CA TYR A 37 -21.13 -2.03 -0.22
C TYR A 37 -19.69 -1.88 -0.69
N LEU A 38 -18.81 -2.53 0.07
CA LEU A 38 -17.42 -2.75 -0.27
C LEU A 38 -17.29 -4.12 -0.94
N ILE A 39 -16.33 -4.25 -1.85
CA ILE A 39 -15.90 -5.51 -2.43
C ILE A 39 -14.44 -5.77 -2.06
N CYS A 40 -14.13 -7.05 -1.89
CA CYS A 40 -12.79 -7.57 -1.69
C CYS A 40 -12.49 -8.51 -2.85
N PRO A 41 -11.31 -8.46 -3.49
CA PRO A 41 -10.97 -9.43 -4.52
C PRO A 41 -10.73 -10.84 -3.95
N ALA A 42 -10.40 -10.93 -2.66
CA ALA A 42 -10.07 -12.19 -2.00
C ALA A 42 -11.29 -12.96 -1.47
N ILE A 43 -11.19 -14.29 -1.58
CA ILE A 43 -11.94 -15.27 -0.79
C ILE A 43 -11.10 -15.67 0.42
N PHE A 44 -11.77 -15.83 1.56
CA PHE A 44 -11.13 -16.09 2.85
C PHE A 44 -11.56 -17.43 3.43
N ASP A 45 -10.62 -18.14 4.03
CA ASP A 45 -10.88 -19.24 4.96
C ASP A 45 -10.68 -18.73 6.40
N PRO A 46 -11.77 -18.59 7.19
CA PRO A 46 -11.68 -18.16 8.58
C PRO A 46 -10.81 -19.06 9.46
N GLY A 47 -10.59 -20.33 9.08
CA GLY A 47 -9.80 -21.30 9.84
C GLY A 47 -8.28 -21.17 9.69
N PHE A 48 -7.79 -20.39 8.73
CA PHE A 48 -6.35 -20.26 8.47
C PHE A 48 -5.59 -19.38 9.49
N SER A 49 -6.30 -18.53 10.25
CA SER A 49 -5.69 -17.68 11.28
C SER A 49 -6.56 -17.60 12.51
N GLU A 50 -5.97 -17.77 13.69
CA GLU A 50 -6.65 -17.64 14.97
C GLU A 50 -6.94 -16.17 15.36
N THR A 51 -6.28 -15.23 14.69
CA THR A 51 -6.30 -13.80 15.08
C THR A 51 -7.42 -13.00 14.40
N THR A 52 -7.83 -13.42 13.21
CA THR A 52 -8.87 -12.74 12.42
C THR A 52 -9.46 -13.69 11.39
N SER A 53 -10.73 -13.46 11.03
CA SER A 53 -11.42 -14.20 9.97
C SER A 53 -11.26 -13.58 8.58
N ARG A 54 -10.61 -12.42 8.49
CA ARG A 54 -10.42 -11.66 7.25
C ARG A 54 -9.09 -10.90 7.24
N GLY A 55 -8.03 -11.61 7.63
CA GLY A 55 -6.65 -11.19 7.50
C GLY A 55 -6.06 -11.61 6.16
N LEU A 56 -4.83 -11.15 5.89
CA LEU A 56 -4.08 -11.58 4.71
C LEU A 56 -3.77 -13.08 4.77
N ASP A 57 -3.50 -13.60 5.96
CA ASP A 57 -3.21 -15.02 6.20
C ASP A 57 -4.43 -15.92 5.97
N ASN A 58 -5.63 -15.34 5.96
CA ASN A 58 -6.87 -16.06 5.66
C ASN A 58 -7.17 -16.14 4.16
N VAL A 59 -6.42 -15.45 3.29
CA VAL A 59 -6.72 -15.42 1.86
C VAL A 59 -6.44 -16.78 1.23
N VAL A 60 -7.48 -17.40 0.66
CA VAL A 60 -7.34 -18.63 -0.15
C VAL A 60 -6.86 -18.26 -1.54
N TYR A 61 -7.54 -17.31 -2.19
CA TYR A 61 -7.17 -16.75 -3.49
C TYR A 61 -7.85 -15.39 -3.70
N ALA A 62 -7.43 -14.67 -4.73
CA ALA A 62 -8.00 -13.41 -5.18
C ALA A 62 -8.27 -13.39 -6.69
N ASN A 63 -9.37 -12.74 -7.08
CA ASN A 63 -9.85 -12.67 -8.46
C ASN A 63 -9.78 -11.26 -9.04
N GLY A 64 -9.14 -11.14 -10.21
CA GLY A 64 -8.88 -9.87 -10.88
C GLY A 64 -7.98 -8.93 -10.07
N VAL A 65 -7.43 -7.93 -10.73
CA VAL A 65 -6.64 -6.88 -10.08
C VAL A 65 -7.52 -5.66 -9.86
N TRP A 66 -7.50 -5.14 -8.62
CA TRP A 66 -8.20 -3.93 -8.23
C TRP A 66 -7.21 -2.82 -7.86
N LEU A 67 -7.38 -1.64 -8.47
CA LEU A 67 -6.59 -0.45 -8.18
C LEU A 67 -7.52 0.68 -7.75
N ASP A 68 -7.16 1.41 -6.69
CA ASP A 68 -7.86 2.60 -6.22
C ASP A 68 -7.04 3.84 -6.58
N PHE A 69 -7.56 4.67 -7.48
CA PHE A 69 -6.96 5.94 -7.86
C PHE A 69 -7.63 7.08 -7.11
N ASP A 70 -6.85 7.71 -6.22
CA ASP A 70 -7.23 8.94 -5.54
C ASP A 70 -6.69 10.15 -6.34
N VAL A 71 -6.37 11.26 -5.67
CA VAL A 71 -5.88 12.48 -6.31
C VAL A 71 -4.49 12.26 -6.94
N GLY A 72 -4.47 12.10 -8.27
CA GLY A 72 -3.26 11.98 -9.10
C GLY A 72 -3.39 12.70 -10.43
N ASN A 73 -2.36 12.57 -11.27
CA ASN A 73 -2.35 13.08 -12.65
C ASN A 73 -2.69 12.02 -13.69
N LEU A 74 -2.57 10.72 -13.36
CA LEU A 74 -2.89 9.64 -14.29
C LEU A 74 -4.39 9.52 -14.48
N ALA A 75 -4.87 9.73 -15.70
CA ALA A 75 -6.26 9.50 -16.07
C ALA A 75 -6.49 8.05 -16.51
N HIS A 76 -7.72 7.56 -16.37
CA HIS A 76 -8.08 6.20 -16.77
C HIS A 76 -7.85 5.89 -18.27
N LYS A 77 -7.79 6.91 -19.14
CA LYS A 77 -7.47 6.73 -20.57
C LYS A 77 -5.95 6.55 -20.78
N GLU A 78 -5.15 7.30 -20.04
CA GLU A 78 -3.68 7.20 -20.08
C GLU A 78 -3.25 5.85 -19.51
N LEU A 79 -3.87 5.39 -18.41
CA LEU A 79 -3.62 4.03 -17.89
C LEU A 79 -3.89 2.95 -18.94
N ALA A 80 -4.99 3.06 -19.70
CA ALA A 80 -5.30 2.10 -20.76
C ALA A 80 -4.37 2.19 -21.97
N ALA A 81 -3.71 3.34 -22.17
CA ALA A 81 -2.67 3.49 -23.17
C ALA A 81 -1.33 2.90 -22.72
N ILE A 82 -1.01 2.96 -21.41
CA ILE A 82 0.14 2.29 -20.81
C ILE A 82 0.01 0.76 -20.93
N PHE A 83 -1.21 0.23 -20.79
CA PHE A 83 -1.50 -1.19 -20.93
C PHE A 83 -2.42 -1.46 -22.13
N PRO A 84 -1.92 -1.38 -23.37
CA PRO A 84 -2.76 -1.46 -24.56
C PRO A 84 -3.38 -2.83 -24.77
N GLY A 85 -2.73 -3.91 -24.30
CA GLY A 85 -3.22 -5.28 -24.41
C GLY A 85 -4.14 -5.74 -23.26
N LEU A 86 -4.35 -4.91 -22.23
CA LEU A 86 -5.19 -5.28 -21.09
C LEU A 86 -6.62 -4.77 -21.25
N ARG A 87 -7.58 -5.64 -20.92
CA ARG A 87 -8.97 -5.27 -20.69
C ARG A 87 -9.09 -4.56 -19.34
N ILE A 88 -9.68 -3.37 -19.35
CA ILE A 88 -9.73 -2.50 -18.16
C ILE A 88 -11.14 -1.93 -17.99
N ALA A 89 -11.75 -2.13 -16.83
CA ALA A 89 -12.97 -1.42 -16.42
C ALA A 89 -12.63 -0.33 -15.41
N ALA A 90 -12.82 0.93 -15.77
CA ALA A 90 -12.57 2.10 -14.93
C ALA A 90 -13.89 2.78 -14.53
N PHE A 91 -14.06 3.05 -13.24
CA PHE A 91 -15.31 3.61 -12.72
C PHE A 91 -15.12 4.46 -11.46
N ASN A 92 -15.99 5.43 -11.23
CA ASN A 92 -15.98 6.22 -10.00
C ASN A 92 -16.77 5.55 -8.84
N SER A 93 -16.57 6.09 -7.64
CA SER A 93 -17.53 5.98 -6.53
C SER A 93 -18.02 7.37 -6.10
N PHE A 94 -18.51 7.53 -4.87
CA PHE A 94 -19.32 8.66 -4.43
C PHE A 94 -18.58 10.01 -4.49
N SER A 95 -17.29 10.01 -4.10
CA SER A 95 -16.49 11.23 -3.88
C SER A 95 -15.74 11.75 -5.10
N SER A 96 -16.03 11.25 -6.31
CA SER A 96 -15.39 11.73 -7.54
C SER A 96 -15.99 13.05 -8.00
N THR A 97 -15.16 13.96 -8.49
CA THR A 97 -15.58 15.24 -9.09
C THR A 97 -14.87 15.45 -10.42
N LYS A 98 -15.28 16.46 -11.21
CA LYS A 98 -14.56 16.79 -12.45
C LYS A 98 -13.13 17.29 -12.20
N ALA A 99 -12.92 18.08 -11.15
CA ALA A 99 -11.63 18.68 -10.82
C ALA A 99 -10.65 17.68 -10.18
N GLU A 100 -11.19 16.78 -9.35
CA GLU A 100 -10.46 15.69 -8.70
C GLU A 100 -11.15 14.36 -9.05
N PRO A 101 -10.86 13.80 -10.24
CA PRO A 101 -11.40 12.51 -10.61
C PRO A 101 -10.81 11.43 -9.70
N ARG A 102 -11.68 10.75 -8.95
CA ARG A 102 -11.33 9.58 -8.15
C ARG A 102 -11.98 8.36 -8.79
N TYR A 103 -11.18 7.37 -9.17
CA TYR A 103 -11.68 6.22 -9.89
C TYR A 103 -11.03 4.94 -9.41
N ARG A 104 -11.69 3.82 -9.66
CA ARG A 104 -11.16 2.48 -9.44
C ARG A 104 -11.04 1.80 -10.78
N VAL A 105 -10.12 0.86 -10.82
CA VAL A 105 -9.89 0.01 -11.97
C VAL A 105 -10.02 -1.43 -11.55
N TYR A 106 -10.77 -2.18 -12.34
CA TYR A 106 -10.80 -3.63 -12.34
C TYR A 106 -10.16 -4.14 -13.63
N ILE A 107 -9.19 -5.03 -13.49
CA ILE A 107 -8.52 -5.74 -14.58
C ILE A 107 -8.82 -7.23 -14.38
N PRO A 108 -9.56 -7.88 -15.29
CA PRO A 108 -9.77 -9.31 -15.20
C PRO A 108 -8.46 -10.09 -15.30
N THR A 109 -8.42 -11.30 -14.75
CA THR A 109 -7.24 -12.17 -14.78
C THR A 109 -7.58 -13.53 -15.36
N SER A 110 -6.63 -14.12 -16.08
CA SER A 110 -6.72 -15.47 -16.69
C SER A 110 -6.98 -16.59 -15.67
N ARG A 111 -6.55 -16.40 -14.41
CA ARG A 111 -6.82 -17.30 -13.28
C ARG A 111 -6.89 -16.53 -11.96
N SER A 112 -7.32 -17.22 -10.91
CA SER A 112 -7.21 -16.77 -9.52
C SER A 112 -5.74 -16.73 -9.09
N MET A 113 -5.43 -15.85 -8.14
CA MET A 113 -4.08 -15.60 -7.63
C MET A 113 -3.96 -15.88 -6.14
N LEU A 114 -2.81 -16.37 -5.70
CA LEU A 114 -2.43 -16.34 -4.28
C LEU A 114 -2.20 -14.89 -3.81
N ALA A 115 -2.31 -14.64 -2.51
CA ALA A 115 -2.11 -13.30 -1.94
C ALA A 115 -0.75 -12.65 -2.32
N LYS A 116 0.31 -13.46 -2.37
CA LYS A 116 1.65 -13.03 -2.78
C LYS A 116 1.74 -12.70 -4.28
N GLU A 117 1.07 -13.48 -5.13
CA GLU A 117 1.03 -13.27 -6.58
C GLU A 117 0.28 -11.97 -6.90
N TYR A 118 -0.88 -11.76 -6.25
CA TYR A 118 -1.66 -10.52 -6.36
C TYR A 118 -0.81 -9.29 -6.01
N THR A 119 -0.07 -9.35 -4.91
CA THR A 119 0.78 -8.23 -4.45
C THR A 119 1.93 -7.99 -5.44
N SER A 120 2.58 -9.07 -5.91
CA SER A 120 3.64 -8.99 -6.92
C SER A 120 3.15 -8.32 -8.21
N ILE A 121 2.00 -8.75 -8.74
CA ILE A 121 1.42 -8.18 -9.97
C ILE A 121 1.06 -6.71 -9.80
N ILE A 122 0.48 -6.31 -8.65
CA ILE A 122 0.20 -4.90 -8.39
C ILE A 122 1.50 -4.08 -8.36
N ASP A 123 2.53 -4.57 -7.70
CA ASP A 123 3.81 -3.86 -7.60
C ASP A 123 4.47 -3.69 -8.98
N GLN A 124 4.37 -4.72 -9.85
CA GLN A 124 4.81 -4.64 -11.24
C GLN A 124 3.98 -3.63 -12.06
N ILE A 125 2.65 -3.62 -11.92
CA ILE A 125 1.79 -2.62 -12.59
C ILE A 125 2.19 -1.20 -12.16
N ILE A 126 2.43 -0.98 -10.87
CA ILE A 126 2.87 0.31 -10.35
C ILE A 126 4.23 0.69 -10.95
N GLN A 127 5.16 -0.25 -11.09
CA GLN A 127 6.46 0.01 -11.71
C GLN A 127 6.31 0.46 -13.16
N VAL A 128 5.54 -0.27 -13.98
CA VAL A 128 5.28 0.14 -15.38
C VAL A 128 4.67 1.54 -15.46
N VAL A 129 3.76 1.88 -14.54
CA VAL A 129 3.17 3.22 -14.47
C VAL A 129 4.20 4.30 -14.11
N LYS A 130 5.11 4.01 -13.18
CA LYS A 130 6.22 4.92 -12.85
C LYS A 130 7.13 5.14 -14.06
N ASP A 131 7.54 4.07 -14.71
CA ASP A 131 8.42 4.07 -15.88
C ASP A 131 7.77 4.81 -17.06
N SER A 132 6.43 4.82 -17.11
CA SER A 132 5.63 5.58 -18.07
C SER A 132 5.50 7.08 -17.74
N GLY A 133 6.26 7.59 -16.78
CA GLY A 133 6.35 9.02 -16.47
C GLY A 133 5.45 9.50 -15.32
N TYR A 134 4.96 8.60 -14.47
CA TYR A 134 4.20 8.93 -13.26
C TYR A 134 4.92 8.46 -11.99
N PRO A 135 6.13 8.97 -11.68
CA PRO A 135 6.99 8.41 -10.64
C PRO A 135 6.46 8.61 -9.21
N LEU A 136 5.56 9.56 -8.98
CA LEU A 136 5.07 9.89 -7.65
C LEU A 136 3.76 9.18 -7.31
N ALA A 137 3.60 8.72 -6.07
CA ALA A 137 2.31 8.19 -5.63
C ALA A 137 1.24 9.27 -5.48
N LYS A 138 1.63 10.46 -4.99
CA LYS A 138 0.76 11.61 -4.75
C LYS A 138 1.41 12.87 -5.30
N ARG A 139 0.59 13.86 -5.67
CA ARG A 139 1.08 15.17 -6.10
C ARG A 139 1.95 15.78 -5.00
N ASP A 140 3.05 16.41 -5.38
CA ASP A 140 4.02 16.99 -4.46
C ASP A 140 4.31 18.43 -4.88
N GLU A 141 3.92 19.39 -4.05
CA GLU A 141 4.12 20.82 -4.30
C GLU A 141 5.60 21.20 -4.43
N LYS A 142 6.50 20.42 -3.82
CA LYS A 142 7.95 20.63 -3.94
C LYS A 142 8.52 20.12 -5.25
N ARG A 143 7.77 19.28 -5.97
CA ARG A 143 8.14 18.67 -7.26
C ARG A 143 7.01 18.84 -8.28
N PRO A 144 6.60 20.08 -8.60
CA PRO A 144 5.42 20.33 -9.45
C PRO A 144 5.59 19.82 -10.90
N GLY A 145 6.83 19.62 -11.36
CA GLY A 145 7.14 19.04 -12.67
C GLY A 145 7.03 17.51 -12.74
N GLN A 146 6.95 16.81 -11.61
CA GLN A 146 6.81 15.35 -11.58
C GLN A 146 5.35 14.94 -11.44
N LYS A 147 4.86 14.11 -12.36
CA LYS A 147 3.48 13.62 -12.34
C LYS A 147 3.30 12.55 -11.27
N ALA A 148 2.12 12.54 -10.65
CA ALA A 148 1.71 11.51 -9.72
C ALA A 148 0.73 10.51 -10.34
N HIS A 149 0.90 9.21 -10.06
CA HIS A 149 -0.01 8.18 -10.54
C HIS A 149 -1.33 8.12 -9.76
N GLY A 150 -1.37 8.50 -8.49
CA GLY A 150 -2.61 8.55 -7.68
C GLY A 150 -3.10 7.20 -7.15
N ILE A 151 -2.51 6.06 -7.56
CA ILE A 151 -2.76 4.74 -6.96
C ILE A 151 -2.54 4.78 -5.44
N ASP A 152 -3.56 4.40 -4.67
CA ASP A 152 -3.50 4.28 -3.21
C ASP A 152 -2.62 3.08 -2.81
N MET A 153 -1.39 3.39 -2.41
CA MET A 153 -0.39 2.41 -2.00
C MET A 153 -0.78 1.58 -0.76
N SER A 154 -1.85 1.95 -0.04
CA SER A 154 -2.40 1.15 1.06
C SER A 154 -3.29 0.00 0.59
N LYS A 155 -3.65 -0.04 -0.71
CA LYS A 155 -4.58 -1.01 -1.31
C LYS A 155 -3.90 -2.10 -2.13
N ARG A 156 -2.59 -2.32 -1.90
CA ARG A 156 -1.76 -3.23 -2.72
C ARG A 156 -1.95 -4.72 -2.42
N HIS A 157 -2.57 -5.07 -1.29
CA HIS A 157 -2.73 -6.47 -0.88
C HIS A 157 -4.11 -7.03 -1.25
N ALA A 158 -4.21 -8.35 -1.41
CA ALA A 158 -5.43 -9.06 -1.80
C ALA A 158 -6.62 -8.86 -0.83
N ALA A 159 -6.36 -8.66 0.47
CA ALA A 159 -7.42 -8.40 1.45
C ALA A 159 -7.96 -6.95 1.45
N SER A 160 -7.64 -6.15 0.42
CA SER A 160 -8.03 -4.74 0.35
C SER A 160 -9.52 -4.59 0.02
N LEU A 161 -10.19 -3.68 0.74
CA LEU A 161 -11.58 -3.31 0.45
C LEU A 161 -11.66 -2.11 -0.47
N PHE A 162 -12.54 -2.22 -1.46
CA PHE A 162 -12.85 -1.20 -2.45
C PHE A 162 -14.34 -0.90 -2.41
N TYR A 163 -14.73 0.36 -2.53
CA TYR A 163 -16.15 0.66 -2.77
C TYR A 163 -16.52 0.17 -4.16
N LEU A 164 -17.72 -0.40 -4.30
CA LEU A 164 -18.32 -0.72 -5.60
C LEU A 164 -18.41 0.54 -6.49
N PRO A 165 -18.88 0.50 -7.75
CA PRO A 165 -19.24 1.69 -8.54
C PRO A 165 -20.62 2.28 -8.17
N CYS A 166 -20.82 3.59 -8.32
CA CYS A 166 -22.13 4.26 -8.15
C CYS A 166 -22.11 5.64 -8.83
N GLN A 167 -23.26 6.32 -8.90
CA GLN A 167 -23.28 7.72 -9.28
C GLN A 167 -22.50 8.56 -8.25
N PRO A 168 -21.62 9.46 -8.70
CA PRO A 168 -20.93 10.39 -7.80
C PRO A 168 -21.90 11.43 -7.25
N ARG A 169 -21.55 12.04 -6.11
CA ARG A 169 -22.30 13.17 -5.55
C ARG A 169 -22.30 14.38 -6.49
N ASP A 170 -21.16 14.66 -7.12
CA ASP A 170 -21.07 15.62 -8.23
C ASP A 170 -21.26 14.87 -9.56
N PRO A 171 -22.38 15.07 -10.28
CA PRO A 171 -22.65 14.37 -11.54
C PRO A 171 -21.55 14.56 -12.61
N LYS A 172 -20.77 15.66 -12.54
CA LYS A 172 -19.66 15.91 -13.47
C LYS A 172 -18.43 15.03 -13.18
N GLY A 173 -18.36 14.40 -12.01
CA GLY A 173 -17.34 13.42 -11.64
C GLY A 173 -17.63 11.99 -12.11
N LYS A 174 -18.66 11.80 -12.96
CA LYS A 174 -19.11 10.49 -13.41
C LYS A 174 -18.08 9.88 -14.36
N ILE A 175 -17.61 8.69 -14.00
CA ILE A 175 -16.66 7.90 -14.77
C ILE A 175 -17.23 6.48 -14.86
N TRP A 176 -17.51 6.04 -16.08
CA TRP A 176 -17.66 4.64 -16.44
C TRP A 176 -17.02 4.46 -17.80
N LYS A 177 -15.95 3.69 -17.87
CA LYS A 177 -15.31 3.34 -19.12
C LYS A 177 -14.78 1.93 -19.06
N GLU A 178 -15.27 1.10 -19.97
CA GLU A 178 -14.64 -0.16 -20.29
C GLU A 178 -13.75 0.06 -21.52
N HIS A 179 -12.47 -0.30 -21.37
CA HIS A 179 -11.50 -0.39 -22.45
C HIS A 179 -11.41 -1.86 -22.84
N LYS A 180 -12.24 -2.23 -23.82
CA LYS A 180 -12.37 -3.56 -24.39
C LYS A 180 -12.39 -3.42 -25.91
N ASP A 181 -11.57 -4.22 -26.57
CA ASP A 181 -11.54 -4.43 -28.01
C ASP A 181 -10.89 -5.81 -28.27
N ALA A 182 -10.78 -6.23 -29.53
CA ALA A 182 -10.27 -7.56 -29.88
C ALA A 182 -8.79 -7.79 -29.47
N SER A 183 -8.03 -6.72 -29.20
CA SER A 183 -6.63 -6.80 -28.77
C SER A 183 -6.46 -6.76 -27.25
N ARG A 184 -7.55 -6.54 -26.50
CA ARG A 184 -7.54 -6.37 -25.04
C ARG A 184 -8.05 -7.61 -24.33
N MET A 185 -7.14 -8.31 -23.66
CA MET A 185 -7.40 -9.57 -22.97
C MET A 185 -7.34 -9.40 -21.44
N PRO A 186 -7.87 -10.36 -20.66
CA PRO A 186 -7.54 -10.48 -19.25
C PRO A 186 -6.01 -10.50 -19.04
N LEU A 187 -5.55 -10.04 -17.88
CA LEU A 187 -4.15 -10.14 -17.49
C LEU A 187 -3.76 -11.62 -17.39
N ASP A 188 -2.77 -12.01 -18.18
CA ASP A 188 -2.17 -13.35 -18.11
C ASP A 188 -1.29 -13.43 -16.85
N VAL A 189 -1.77 -14.16 -15.84
CA VAL A 189 -1.14 -14.19 -14.52
C VAL A 189 0.19 -14.92 -14.60
N ASP A 190 0.23 -16.06 -15.29
CA ASP A 190 1.44 -16.87 -15.40
C ASP A 190 2.50 -16.14 -16.22
N SER A 191 2.11 -15.54 -17.35
CA SER A 191 3.03 -14.73 -18.17
C SER A 191 3.66 -13.59 -17.38
N TRP A 192 2.88 -12.86 -16.56
CA TRP A 192 3.38 -11.77 -15.71
C TRP A 192 4.27 -12.23 -14.56
N LEU A 193 4.07 -13.45 -14.05
CA LEU A 193 4.92 -14.01 -12.99
C LEU A 193 6.22 -14.60 -13.54
N GLU A 194 6.17 -15.23 -14.73
CA GLU A 194 7.34 -15.77 -15.42
C GLU A 194 8.26 -14.65 -15.96
N HIS A 195 7.68 -13.57 -16.47
CA HIS A 195 8.40 -12.43 -17.04
C HIS A 195 8.33 -11.22 -16.10
N ALA A 196 8.58 -11.46 -14.81
CA ALA A 196 8.40 -10.46 -13.77
C ALA A 196 9.22 -9.19 -14.05
N ILE A 197 8.53 -8.05 -14.01
CA ILE A 197 9.12 -6.73 -14.19
C ILE A 197 9.91 -6.37 -12.92
N PRO A 198 11.19 -5.99 -13.01
CA PRO A 198 11.97 -5.58 -11.85
C PRO A 198 11.30 -4.41 -11.14
N VAL A 199 10.75 -4.66 -9.95
CA VAL A 199 10.15 -3.61 -9.14
C VAL A 199 11.26 -2.88 -8.41
N GLU A 200 11.28 -1.55 -8.50
CA GLU A 200 12.12 -0.72 -7.63
C GLU A 200 11.62 -0.89 -6.20
N THR A 201 12.24 -1.84 -5.51
CA THR A 201 12.13 -1.89 -4.05
C THR A 201 12.82 -0.64 -3.55
N SER A 202 12.19 0.10 -2.64
CA SER A 202 12.80 1.26 -1.96
C SER A 202 13.99 0.88 -1.06
N VAL A 203 14.62 -0.27 -1.31
CA VAL A 203 15.83 -0.79 -0.71
C VAL A 203 17.07 -0.25 -1.44
N PHE A 204 16.91 0.25 -2.67
CA PHE A 204 17.94 0.96 -3.42
C PHE A 204 17.36 2.23 -4.07
N GLU A 205 16.89 3.18 -3.28
CA GLU A 205 17.22 4.56 -3.65
C GLU A 205 18.73 4.66 -3.39
N THR A 206 19.51 4.33 -4.41
CA THR A 206 20.82 4.93 -4.57
C THR A 206 20.48 6.40 -4.74
N GLU A 207 20.35 7.12 -3.62
CA GLU A 207 20.58 8.54 -3.63
C GLU A 207 21.93 8.64 -4.31
N VAL A 208 21.90 9.09 -5.57
CA VAL A 208 23.02 9.79 -6.14
C VAL A 208 23.30 10.83 -5.09
N THR A 209 24.26 10.51 -4.22
CA THR A 209 25.00 11.47 -3.43
C THR A 209 25.42 12.46 -4.47
N SER A 210 24.66 13.54 -4.57
CA SER A 210 25.18 14.78 -5.07
C SER A 210 26.30 15.05 -4.10
N SER A 211 27.48 14.58 -4.48
CA SER A 211 28.76 15.02 -3.97
C SER A 211 28.85 16.50 -4.33
N ARG A 212 28.05 17.31 -3.61
CA ARG A 212 28.49 18.61 -3.17
C ARG A 212 29.66 18.29 -2.26
N SER A 213 30.84 18.36 -2.86
CA SER A 213 32.08 18.62 -2.19
C SER A 213 31.95 19.92 -1.39
N ASN A 214 31.26 19.85 -0.26
CA ASN A 214 31.42 20.77 0.85
C ASN A 214 32.09 19.96 1.94
N SER A 215 33.40 19.83 1.80
CA SER A 215 34.33 19.60 2.89
C SER A 215 34.15 20.70 3.94
N GLN A 216 33.21 20.48 4.84
CA GLN A 216 33.24 21.00 6.20
C GLN A 216 33.05 19.80 7.11
N ASP A 217 34.17 19.25 7.58
CA ASP A 217 34.24 18.34 8.72
C ASP A 217 33.66 19.06 9.94
N VAL A 218 32.34 19.01 10.09
CA VAL A 218 31.70 19.27 11.38
C VAL A 218 31.88 17.98 12.17
N ALA A 219 32.83 17.99 13.12
CA ALA A 219 33.06 16.89 14.01
C ALA A 219 31.74 16.45 14.65
N ARG A 220 31.28 15.23 14.34
CA ARG A 220 30.07 14.67 14.95
C ARG A 220 30.27 14.63 16.46
N PRO A 221 29.23 14.94 17.26
CA PRO A 221 29.29 14.71 18.69
C PRO A 221 29.62 13.23 18.96
N PRO A 222 30.46 12.93 19.96
CA PRO A 222 30.73 11.54 20.33
C PRO A 222 29.44 10.85 20.77
N VAL A 223 29.36 9.55 20.48
CA VAL A 223 28.27 8.68 20.94
C VAL A 223 28.34 8.58 22.47
N ASP A 224 27.21 8.83 23.14
CA ASP A 224 27.08 8.67 24.59
C ASP A 224 26.77 7.21 24.94
N GLN A 225 27.81 6.39 25.02
CA GLN A 225 27.69 4.96 25.32
C GLN A 225 26.99 4.70 26.66
N ALA A 226 27.29 5.51 27.69
CA ALA A 226 26.68 5.35 29.01
C ALA A 226 25.15 5.55 28.96
N ARG A 227 24.67 6.41 28.07
CA ARG A 227 23.22 6.59 27.85
C ARG A 227 22.59 5.42 27.13
N ILE A 228 23.27 4.84 26.14
CA ILE A 228 22.81 3.64 25.44
C ILE A 228 22.66 2.48 26.43
N ASP A 229 23.68 2.26 27.26
CA ASP A 229 23.70 1.18 28.25
C ASP A 229 22.54 1.33 29.24
N ARG A 230 22.33 2.53 29.79
CA ARG A 230 21.18 2.82 30.68
C ARG A 230 19.83 2.60 30.00
N ALA A 231 19.71 2.97 28.72
CA ALA A 231 18.47 2.80 27.97
C ALA A 231 18.18 1.32 27.70
N MET A 232 19.20 0.53 27.38
CA MET A 232 19.09 -0.91 27.18
C MET A 232 18.78 -1.65 28.49
N GLU A 233 19.41 -1.27 29.60
CA GLU A 233 19.13 -1.81 30.93
C GLU A 233 17.68 -1.53 31.36
N ARG A 234 17.20 -0.30 31.11
CA ARG A 234 15.80 0.07 31.34
C ARG A 234 14.85 -0.79 30.50
N TRP A 235 15.15 -0.98 29.22
CA TRP A 235 14.36 -1.85 28.34
C TRP A 235 14.29 -3.27 28.89
N THR A 236 15.42 -3.87 29.26
CA THR A 236 15.45 -5.24 29.80
C THR A 236 14.66 -5.37 31.11
N THR A 237 14.67 -4.33 31.94
CA THR A 237 13.99 -4.32 33.26
C THR A 237 12.48 -4.12 33.15
N HIS A 238 12.04 -3.24 32.24
CA HIS A 238 10.65 -2.76 32.19
C HIS A 238 9.92 -3.12 30.90
N GLY A 239 10.59 -3.03 29.74
CA GLY A 239 9.98 -3.21 28.42
C GLY A 239 9.66 -4.66 28.06
N THR A 240 10.32 -5.62 28.72
CA THR A 240 10.05 -7.06 28.58
C THR A 240 8.80 -7.51 29.36
N ARG A 241 8.24 -6.67 30.24
CA ARG A 241 7.05 -7.01 31.03
C ARG A 241 5.76 -6.85 30.22
N ALA A 242 4.77 -7.69 30.51
CA ALA A 242 3.44 -7.59 29.91
C ALA A 242 2.85 -6.18 30.11
N GLY A 243 2.33 -5.59 29.04
CA GLY A 243 1.68 -4.27 29.05
C GLY A 243 2.62 -3.06 28.88
N ASN A 244 3.94 -3.21 29.02
CA ASN A 244 4.88 -2.08 29.01
C ASN A 244 5.69 -1.93 27.71
N GLY A 245 5.67 -2.94 26.83
CA GLY A 245 6.55 -2.96 25.65
C GLY A 245 6.33 -1.82 24.67
N ASP A 246 5.12 -1.24 24.59
CA ASP A 246 4.82 -0.16 23.64
C ASP A 246 5.48 1.17 24.05
N SER A 247 5.28 1.58 25.31
CA SER A 247 5.82 2.83 25.86
C SER A 247 7.34 2.75 26.03
N GLU A 248 7.86 1.62 26.52
CA GLU A 248 9.29 1.46 26.78
C GLU A 248 10.11 1.35 25.47
N LEU A 249 9.57 0.78 24.39
CA LEU A 249 10.26 0.73 23.10
C LEU A 249 10.33 2.12 22.46
N PHE A 250 9.29 2.94 22.66
CA PHE A 250 9.32 4.33 22.24
C PHE A 250 10.34 5.14 23.04
N ILE A 251 10.41 4.96 24.36
CA ILE A 251 11.41 5.61 25.22
C ILE A 251 12.83 5.22 24.78
N LEU A 252 13.09 3.93 24.55
CA LEU A 252 14.37 3.44 24.04
C LEU A 252 14.77 4.17 22.75
N SER A 253 13.85 4.33 21.79
CA SER A 253 14.14 5.02 20.53
C SER A 253 14.55 6.49 20.71
N GLN A 254 13.96 7.19 21.68
CA GLN A 254 14.31 8.58 21.98
C GLN A 254 15.67 8.67 22.66
N GLU A 255 16.00 7.73 23.55
CA GLU A 255 17.28 7.73 24.25
C GLU A 255 18.44 7.39 23.33
N LEU A 256 18.28 6.44 22.40
CA LEU A 256 19.29 6.15 21.37
C LEU A 256 19.56 7.37 20.47
N LYS A 257 18.51 8.08 20.08
CA LYS A 257 18.64 9.34 19.32
C LYS A 257 19.41 10.40 20.12
N ARG A 258 19.08 10.58 21.40
CA ARG A 258 19.74 11.56 22.27
C ARG A 258 21.16 11.15 22.68
N ALA A 259 21.53 9.90 22.47
CA ALA A 259 22.90 9.41 22.63
C ALA A 259 23.78 9.69 21.40
N ASN A 260 23.26 10.38 20.38
CA ASN A 260 23.92 10.61 19.09
C ASN A 260 24.29 9.31 18.36
N LEU A 261 23.55 8.22 18.62
CA LEU A 261 23.77 6.94 17.93
C LEU A 261 23.38 7.08 16.45
N PRO A 262 24.21 6.60 15.51
CA PRO A 262 23.85 6.53 14.09
C PRO A 262 22.51 5.82 13.87
N PHE A 263 21.78 6.25 12.85
CA PHE A 263 20.41 5.78 12.59
C PHE A 263 20.35 4.26 12.36
N ASP A 264 21.28 3.73 11.61
CA ASP A 264 21.44 2.31 11.30
C ASP A 264 21.75 1.48 12.55
N GLU A 265 22.67 1.96 13.40
CA GLU A 265 22.96 1.31 14.68
C GLU A 265 21.76 1.34 15.63
N ALA A 266 21.04 2.47 15.69
CA ALA A 266 19.82 2.58 16.49
C ALA A 266 18.70 1.66 15.99
N GLU A 267 18.60 1.44 14.67
CA GLU A 267 17.63 0.53 14.07
C GLU A 267 17.93 -0.91 14.47
N ILE A 268 19.21 -1.31 14.44
CA ILE A 268 19.66 -2.64 14.89
C ILE A 268 19.30 -2.86 16.35
N LEU A 269 19.63 -1.91 17.24
CA LEU A 269 19.36 -2.06 18.68
C LEU A 269 17.87 -2.10 18.99
N LEU A 270 17.03 -1.32 18.30
CA LEU A 270 15.57 -1.37 18.49
C LEU A 270 14.96 -2.69 18.01
N LEU A 271 15.47 -3.25 16.91
CA LEU A 271 15.01 -4.54 16.41
C LEU A 271 15.43 -5.69 17.33
N GLN A 272 16.64 -5.64 17.89
CA GLN A 272 17.11 -6.60 18.90
C GLN A 272 16.28 -6.49 20.20
N ALA A 273 16.03 -5.27 20.67
CA ALA A 273 15.17 -5.02 21.82
C ALA A 273 13.75 -5.58 21.59
N ALA A 274 13.17 -5.33 20.41
CA ALA A 274 11.87 -5.87 20.05
C ALA A 274 11.81 -7.41 20.07
N GLN A 275 12.89 -8.09 19.68
CA GLN A 275 12.97 -9.56 19.73
C GLN A 275 12.93 -10.10 21.16
N SER A 276 13.44 -9.36 22.14
CA SER A 276 13.43 -9.77 23.55
C SER A 276 12.12 -9.42 24.29
N ALA A 277 11.12 -8.87 23.59
CA ALA A 277 9.85 -8.46 24.20
C ALA A 277 8.91 -9.66 24.47
N ASN A 278 7.91 -9.46 25.33
CA ASN A 278 6.87 -10.47 25.56
C ASN A 278 5.95 -10.71 24.33
N THR A 279 5.86 -9.73 23.41
CA THR A 279 5.19 -9.87 22.11
C THR A 279 6.14 -9.49 20.95
N PRO A 280 7.10 -10.35 20.59
CA PRO A 280 8.19 -10.01 19.66
C PRO A 280 7.73 -9.51 18.29
N THR A 281 6.73 -10.18 17.71
CA THR A 281 6.20 -9.83 16.38
C THR A 281 5.60 -8.43 16.36
N ASP A 282 4.77 -8.11 17.36
CA ASP A 282 4.15 -6.78 17.49
C ASP A 282 5.19 -5.69 17.71
N ARG A 283 6.17 -5.96 18.58
CA ARG A 283 7.24 -5.00 18.86
C ARG A 283 8.16 -4.78 17.67
N ARG A 284 8.42 -5.80 16.85
CA ARG A 284 9.19 -5.65 15.61
C ARG A 284 8.48 -4.71 14.63
N ILE A 285 7.18 -4.88 14.44
CA ILE A 285 6.37 -3.98 13.60
C ILE A 285 6.38 -2.56 14.18
N GLN A 286 6.30 -2.41 15.51
CA GLN A 286 6.35 -1.12 16.16
C GLN A 286 7.72 -0.43 15.97
N ALA A 287 8.83 -1.14 16.17
CA ALA A 287 10.19 -0.64 15.96
C ALA A 287 10.38 -0.09 14.54
N GLN A 288 9.95 -0.84 13.53
CA GLN A 288 10.00 -0.40 12.12
C GLN A 288 9.17 0.87 11.87
N LYS A 289 7.97 0.96 12.46
CA LYS A 289 7.13 2.17 12.37
C LYS A 289 7.79 3.38 13.04
N ILE A 290 8.40 3.18 14.21
CA ILE A 290 9.13 4.22 14.95
C ILE A 290 10.31 4.72 14.11
N MET A 291 11.15 3.82 13.59
CA MET A 291 12.31 4.18 12.77
C MET A 291 11.90 4.89 11.49
N LYS A 292 10.86 4.42 10.79
CA LYS A 292 10.32 5.09 9.62
C LYS A 292 9.84 6.52 9.92
N LYS A 293 9.24 6.75 11.09
CA LYS A 293 8.79 8.09 11.52
C LYS A 293 9.97 8.99 11.88
N LEU A 294 10.97 8.44 12.58
CA LEU A 294 12.10 9.22 13.08
C LEU A 294 13.18 9.49 12.02
N ARG A 295 13.25 8.72 10.92
CA ARG A 295 14.24 8.84 9.84
C ARG A 295 14.47 10.26 9.33
N LYS A 296 13.41 11.07 9.18
CA LYS A 296 13.52 12.48 8.73
C LYS A 296 14.06 13.45 9.80
N SER A 297 13.97 13.05 11.06
CA SER A 297 14.38 13.85 12.22
C SER A 297 15.68 13.32 12.86
N TRP A 298 16.21 12.21 12.35
CA TRP A 298 17.43 11.56 12.83
C TRP A 298 18.62 12.18 12.12
N THR A 299 18.76 13.48 12.33
CA THR A 299 19.89 14.26 11.86
C THR A 299 20.75 14.52 13.09
N ILE A 300 21.99 14.03 13.04
CA ILE A 300 23.06 14.37 13.98
C ILE A 300 23.70 15.66 13.47
#